data_AF-A0A950Z0Y1-F1
#
_entry.id   AF-A0A950Z0Y1-F1
#
_cell.length_a   1.000
_cell.length_b   1.000
_cell.length_c   1.000
_cell.angle_alpha   90.00
_cell.angle_beta   90.00
_cell.angle_gamma   90.00
#
_symmetry.space_group_name_H-M   'P 1'
#
loop_
_entity.id
_entity.type
_entity.pdbx_description
1 polymer ?
#
loop_
_entity_poly.entity_id
_entity_poly.type
_entity_poly.pdbx_seq_one_letter_code
_entity_poly.pdbx_strand_id
1 'polypeptide(L)' 'MKIDRVVLRHIRMPLVHFFETSFGRTYHRDIILVEVVSDGVSGWGEVTAGENPFYNEEWTG' A
#
# COMPACT_ATOMS: atom_id res chain seq x y z
N MET A 1 24.64 -6.19 -4.31
CA MET A 1 23.68 -5.79 -3.26
C MET A 1 23.10 -7.06 -2.65
N LYS A 2 23.15 -7.21 -1.32
CA LYS A 2 22.56 -8.35 -0.59
C LYS A 2 21.43 -7.82 0.28
N ILE A 3 20.24 -8.36 0.13
CA ILE A 3 19.09 -7.96 0.97
C ILE A 3 19.21 -8.66 2.32
N ASP A 4 19.26 -7.88 3.40
CA ASP A 4 19.34 -8.39 4.76
C ASP A 4 17.96 -8.64 5.36
N ARG A 5 17.00 -7.76 5.04
CA ARG A 5 15.62 -7.84 5.55
C ARG A 5 14.64 -7.16 4.60
N VAL A 6 13.45 -7.75 4.49
CA VAL A 6 12.29 -7.09 3.88
C VAL A 6 11.19 -7.01 4.94
N VAL A 7 10.60 -5.83 5.11
CA VAL A 7 9.49 -5.59 6.04
C VAL A 7 8.29 -5.09 5.25
N LEU A 8 7.17 -5.80 5.36
CA LEU A 8 5.89 -5.36 4.84
C LEU A 8 5.08 -4.75 5.99
N ARG A 9 4.61 -3.52 5.79
CA ARG A 9 3.73 -2.83 6.74
C ARG A 9 2.40 -2.57 6.07
N HIS A 10 1.36 -3.21 6.57
CA HIS A 10 -0.01 -2.89 6.19
C HIS A 10 -0.51 -1.78 7.11
N ILE A 11 -0.72 -0.59 6.55
CA ILE A 11 -1.25 0.57 7.27
C ILE A 11 -2.63 0.94 6.73
N ARG A 12 -3.45 1.54 7.59
CA ARG A 12 -4.77 2.05 7.23
C ARG A 12 -4.87 3.52 7.63
N MET A 13 -5.21 4.38 6.67
CA MET A 13 -5.31 5.82 6.89
C MET A 13 -6.68 6.36 6.47
N PRO A 14 -7.34 7.21 7.26
CA PRO A 14 -8.56 7.88 6.84
C PRO A 14 -8.25 8.91 5.75
N LEU A 15 -9.13 9.01 4.74
CA LEU A 15 -9.07 10.09 3.77
C LEU A 15 -9.65 11.37 4.37
N VAL A 16 -9.08 12.53 4.01
CA VAL A 16 -9.60 13.84 4.43
C VAL A 16 -11.03 14.05 3.92
N HIS A 17 -11.29 13.64 2.68
CA HIS A 17 -12.61 13.54 2.08
C HIS A 17 -12.76 12.16 1.44
N PHE A 18 -13.94 11.55 1.58
CA PHE A 18 -14.18 10.28 0.91
C PHE A 18 -14.10 10.44 -0.61
N PHE A 19 -13.67 9.39 -1.30
CA PHE A 19 -13.64 9.33 -2.75
C PHE A 19 -14.80 8.48 -3.25
N GLU A 20 -15.58 8.97 -4.20
CA GLU A 20 -16.78 8.30 -4.70
C GLU A 20 -16.67 8.00 -6.20
N THR A 21 -17.00 6.77 -6.55
CA THR A 21 -17.11 6.29 -7.93
C THR A 21 -18.44 5.55 -8.11
N SER A 22 -18.75 5.06 -9.32
CA SER A 22 -19.91 4.19 -9.53
C SER A 22 -19.85 2.88 -8.75
N PHE A 23 -18.67 2.47 -8.28
CA PHE A 23 -18.48 1.26 -7.47
C PHE A 23 -18.69 1.48 -5.97
N GLY A 24 -18.80 2.74 -5.51
CA GLY A 24 -19.03 3.08 -4.11
C GLY A 24 -18.11 4.16 -3.57
N ARG A 25 -18.06 4.27 -2.24
CA ARG A 25 -17.30 5.29 -1.51
C ARG A 25 -16.13 4.66 -0.76
N THR A 26 -14.94 5.22 -0.95
CA THR A 26 -13.73 4.89 -0.20
C THR A 26 -13.52 5.93 0.89
N TYR A 27 -13.46 5.48 2.14
CA TYR A 27 -13.24 6.34 3.32
C TYR A 27 -11.83 6.22 3.90
N HIS A 28 -11.16 5.11 3.62
CA HIS A 28 -9.83 4.78 4.14
C HIS A 28 -8.98 4.29 2.99
N ARG A 29 -7.66 4.49 3.09
CA ARG A 29 -6.67 3.83 2.25
C ARG A 29 -6.01 2.72 3.04
N ASP A 30 -6.06 1.50 2.51
CA ASP A 30 -5.29 0.37 3.01
C ASP A 30 -4.04 0.22 2.12
N ILE A 31 -2.87 0.49 2.69
CA ILE A 31 -1.60 0.68 1.98
C ILE A 31 -0.58 -0.34 2.50
N ILE A 32 0.13 -0.99 1.57
CA ILE A 32 1.29 -1.81 1.90
C ILE A 32 2.56 -1.02 1.60
N LEU A 33 3.32 -0.69 2.65
CA LEU A 33 4.66 -0.14 2.54
C LEU A 33 5.69 -1.26 2.62
N VAL A 34 6.62 -1.25 1.67
CA VAL A 34 7.75 -2.19 1.60
C VAL A 34 9.01 -1.45 2.02
N GLU A 35 9.66 -1.93 3.07
CA GLU A 35 11.01 -1.52 3.44
C GLU A 35 11.99 -2.65 3.08
N VAL A 36 13.00 -2.34 2.29
CA VAL A 36 14.11 -3.25 1.99
C VAL A 36 15.36 -2.71 2.65
N VAL A 37 15.99 -3.54 3.50
CA VAL A 37 17.23 -3.18 4.21
C VAL A 37 18.40 -3.92 3.58
N SER A 38 19.46 -3.19 3.25
CA SER A 38 20.74 -3.70 2.73
C SER A 38 21.86 -2.85 3.31
N ASP A 39 22.88 -3.48 3.90
CA ASP A 39 24.09 -2.81 4.39
C ASP A 39 23.78 -1.65 5.37
N GLY A 40 22.74 -1.83 6.20
CA GLY A 40 22.29 -0.83 7.18
C GLY A 40 21.47 0.33 6.61
N VAL A 41 21.18 0.34 5.30
CA VAL A 41 20.35 1.36 4.63
C VAL A 41 18.96 0.83 4.34
N SER A 42 17.94 1.66 4.55
CA SER A 42 16.54 1.35 4.22
C SER A 42 16.10 2.03 2.93
N GLY A 43 15.66 1.24 1.94
CA GLY A 43 14.91 1.69 0.78
C GLY A 43 13.41 1.45 0.98
N TRP A 44 12.57 2.35 0.46
CA TRP A 44 11.12 2.30 0.63
C TRP A 44 10.39 2.25 -0.72
N GLY A 45 9.33 1.46 -0.76
CA GLY A 45 8.38 1.40 -1.87
C GLY A 45 6.95 1.30 -1.34
N GLU A 46 6.00 1.70 -2.17
CA GLU A 46 4.56 1.64 -1.88
C GLU A 46 3.86 0.79 -2.94
N VAL A 47 2.96 -0.09 -2.49
CA VAL A 47 2.02 -0.78 -3.38
C VAL A 47 0.86 0.17 -3.68
N THR A 48 0.59 0.40 -4.96
CA THR A 48 -0.44 1.34 -5.41
C THR A 48 -1.80 0.69 -5.68
N ALA A 49 -1.90 -0.64 -5.56
CA ALA A 49 -3.15 -1.37 -5.69
C ALA A 49 -4.21 -0.86 -4.69
N GLY A 50 -5.48 -0.96 -5.09
CA GLY A 50 -6.60 -0.57 -4.25
C GLY A 50 -6.99 -1.64 -3.24
N GLU A 51 -7.95 -1.28 -2.37
CA GLU A 51 -8.56 -2.19 -1.39
C GLU A 51 -9.38 -3.29 -2.08
N ASN A 52 -9.87 -3.00 -3.29
CA ASN A 52 -10.67 -3.90 -4.09
C ASN A 52 -10.20 -3.82 -5.55
N PRO A 53 -10.39 -4.88 -6.36
CA PRO A 53 -9.90 -4.97 -7.72
C PRO A 53 -10.78 -4.20 -8.72
N PHE A 54 -11.01 -2.91 -8.47
CA PHE A 54 -11.85 -2.04 -9.32
C PHE A 54 -11.05 -1.32 -10.42
N TYR A 55 -9.76 -1.06 -10.19
CA TYR A 55 -8.89 -0.42 -11.18
C TYR A 55 -8.11 -1.46 -11.99
N ASN A 56 -7.56 -2.47 -11.32
CA ASN A 56 -6.91 -3.64 -11.92
C ASN A 56 -7.24 -4.90 -11.08
N GLU A 57 -6.71 -6.06 -11.48
CA GLU A 57 -6.91 -7.34 -10.82
C GLU A 57 -6.13 -7.54 -9.52
N GLU A 58 -5.25 -6.60 -9.16
CA GLU A 58 -4.46 -6.63 -7.93
C GLU A 58 -5.19 -5.86 -6.80
N TRP A 59 -5.12 -6.36 -5.57
CA TRP A 59 -5.68 -5.68 -4.41
C TRP A 59 -4.89 -5.96 -3.14
N THR A 60 -5.00 -5.08 -2.14
CA THR A 60 -4.19 -5.12 -0.91
C THR A 60 -4.73 -6.04 0.19
N GLY A 61 -5.90 -6.65 -0.02
CA GLY A 61 -6.52 -7.59 0.91
C GLY A 61 -7.95 -7.24 1.26
#